data_AF-A0A9I9DJ97-F1
#
_entry.id   AF-A0A9I9DJ97-F1
#
_cell.length_a   1.000
_cell.length_b   1.000
_cell.length_c   1.000
_cell.angle_alpha   90.00
_cell.angle_beta   90.00
_cell.angle_gamma   90.00
#
_symmetry.space_group_name_H-M   'P 1'
#
loop_
_entity.id
_entity.type
_entity.pdbx_description
1 polymer ?
#
loop_
_entity_poly.entity_id
_entity_poly.type
_entity_poly.pdbx_seq_one_letter_code
_entity_poly.pdbx_strand_id
1 'polypeptide(L)'
;MKSFRENMEDFLDNGLIIDIEVGLGPAGELRYPSYVQNQGWEFPGIGEFQCYDKYLKMEFKGAAVTAGHPEWELPDNAGTYNDAPESTEFFRSNGTYQSDEGKFFLTWYSNKLLNHGDQILEEANQVFLGCKLKLAAKVAGIHWWYQTENHAAELTSGYYNLKTRDGYRPIARMLSRHHAILNFTCLEMRNYEHISKAKSGPEELVQQVLSGGWREGIPVAGENALPRYDHAAYNQILLNARPNGINKEGEPKHKMFGVTYLRLCNKLLQKRNFNIFKSFVMKMHADQGYCPNPEDYNCYVVPLNQSKEKISMEALLEATEPLEPFSWERETDTPIGGPFVDFFNRILYIFK
;
A
#
# COMPACT_ATOMS: atom_id res chain seq x y z
N MET A 1 2.96 -21.11 -7.77
CA MET A 1 3.52 -20.30 -8.88
C MET A 1 3.97 -21.15 -10.07
N LYS A 2 4.90 -22.11 -9.92
CA LYS A 2 5.39 -22.95 -11.06
C LYS A 2 4.27 -23.59 -11.89
N SER A 3 3.38 -24.35 -11.24
CA SER A 3 2.21 -24.94 -11.91
C SER A 3 1.31 -23.90 -12.57
N PHE A 4 1.15 -22.70 -11.99
CA PHE A 4 0.39 -21.63 -12.65
C PHE A 4 1.06 -21.16 -13.94
N ARG A 5 2.39 -20.95 -13.94
CA ARG A 5 3.14 -20.61 -15.16
C ARG A 5 2.94 -21.67 -16.25
N GLU A 6 3.10 -22.95 -15.90
CA GLU A 6 3.00 -24.05 -16.85
C GLU A 6 1.59 -24.21 -17.42
N ASN A 7 0.56 -24.10 -16.57
CA ASN A 7 -0.83 -24.35 -16.98
C ASN A 7 -1.50 -23.12 -17.61
N MET A 8 -0.90 -21.94 -17.53
CA MET A 8 -1.39 -20.68 -18.11
C MET A 8 -0.43 -20.11 -19.16
N GLU A 9 0.47 -20.94 -19.71
CA GLU A 9 1.51 -20.54 -20.66
C GLU A 9 0.92 -19.81 -21.87
N ASP A 10 -0.19 -20.30 -22.41
CA ASP A 10 -0.90 -19.69 -23.54
C ASP A 10 -1.40 -18.28 -23.23
N PHE A 11 -1.92 -18.04 -22.02
CA PHE A 11 -2.33 -16.70 -21.59
C PHE A 11 -1.16 -15.76 -21.31
N LEU A 12 -0.05 -16.30 -20.80
CA LEU A 12 1.19 -15.56 -20.55
C LEU A 12 1.86 -15.12 -21.87
N ASP A 13 1.96 -16.03 -22.83
CA ASP A 13 2.58 -15.78 -24.14
C ASP A 13 1.78 -14.80 -24.99
N ASN A 14 0.45 -14.85 -24.88
CA ASN A 14 -0.45 -13.91 -25.55
C ASN A 14 -0.55 -12.55 -24.85
N GLY A 15 0.15 -12.35 -23.72
CA GLY A 15 0.16 -11.07 -22.99
C GLY A 15 -1.17 -10.71 -22.31
N LEU A 16 -2.03 -11.70 -22.02
CA LEU A 16 -3.28 -11.46 -21.28
C LEU A 16 -3.01 -11.05 -19.84
N ILE A 17 -2.00 -11.65 -19.23
CA ILE A 17 -1.61 -11.42 -17.84
C ILE A 17 -0.51 -10.36 -17.81
N ILE A 18 -0.87 -9.14 -17.38
CA ILE A 18 0.06 -7.99 -17.34
C ILE A 18 0.93 -7.98 -16.08
N ASP A 19 0.46 -8.57 -14.98
CA ASP A 19 1.18 -8.69 -13.72
C ASP A 19 0.79 -9.94 -12.92
N ILE A 20 1.67 -10.33 -12.01
CA ILE A 20 1.44 -11.33 -10.97
C ILE A 20 1.58 -10.64 -9.62
N GLU A 21 0.44 -10.37 -8.98
CA GLU A 21 0.41 -9.97 -7.58
C GLU A 21 0.68 -11.18 -6.66
N VAL A 22 1.85 -11.17 -6.02
CA VAL A 22 2.30 -12.23 -5.14
C VAL A 22 1.71 -11.99 -3.75
N GLY A 23 0.85 -12.89 -3.28
CA GLY A 23 0.27 -12.80 -1.95
C GLY A 23 1.31 -13.07 -0.85
N LEU A 24 1.48 -12.11 0.07
CA LEU A 24 2.53 -12.10 1.10
C LEU A 24 2.00 -12.12 2.54
N GLY A 25 0.71 -12.40 2.72
CA GLY A 25 0.09 -12.39 4.04
C GLY A 25 -1.44 -12.31 3.99
N PRO A 26 -2.09 -11.90 5.10
CA PRO A 26 -3.54 -11.76 5.18
C PRO A 26 -4.08 -10.83 4.10
N ALA A 27 -5.17 -11.25 3.43
CA ALA A 27 -5.72 -10.56 2.26
C ALA A 27 -4.73 -10.37 1.08
N GLY A 28 -3.63 -11.13 1.05
CA GLY A 28 -2.56 -11.02 0.05
C GLY A 28 -1.52 -9.95 0.38
N GLU A 29 -1.69 -9.18 1.46
CA GLU A 29 -0.87 -8.03 1.80
C GLU A 29 0.38 -8.45 2.58
N LEU A 30 1.51 -7.79 2.34
CA LEU A 30 2.74 -7.95 3.12
C LEU A 30 2.58 -7.30 4.50
N ARG A 31 1.99 -8.03 5.45
CA ARG A 31 1.78 -7.60 6.84
C ARG A 31 1.42 -8.75 7.75
N TYR A 32 1.36 -8.46 9.04
CA TYR A 32 0.76 -9.34 10.03
C TYR A 32 -0.77 -9.22 10.10
N PRO A 33 -1.49 -10.25 10.60
CA PRO A 33 -2.93 -10.18 10.87
C PRO A 33 -3.22 -9.45 12.19
N SER A 34 -2.85 -8.17 12.29
CA SER A 34 -2.95 -7.38 13.54
C SER A 34 -4.36 -6.85 13.84
N TYR A 35 -5.27 -6.84 12.86
CA TYR A 35 -6.64 -6.33 12.98
C TYR A 35 -7.67 -7.35 12.45
N VAL A 36 -7.93 -8.40 13.25
CA VAL A 36 -8.80 -9.51 12.83
C VAL A 36 -10.21 -9.34 13.36
N GLN A 37 -11.17 -9.06 12.47
CA GLN A 37 -12.59 -8.89 12.84
C GLN A 37 -13.16 -10.12 13.56
N ASN A 38 -12.78 -11.34 13.16
CA ASN A 38 -13.24 -12.58 13.80
C ASN A 38 -12.74 -12.75 15.24
N GLN A 39 -11.72 -11.98 15.66
CA GLN A 39 -11.21 -11.96 17.03
C GLN A 39 -11.74 -10.74 17.82
N GLY A 40 -12.72 -10.02 17.27
CA GLY A 40 -13.37 -8.90 17.93
C GLY A 40 -12.68 -7.56 17.75
N TRP A 41 -11.69 -7.45 16.86
CA TRP A 41 -11.12 -6.14 16.51
C TRP A 41 -12.16 -5.26 15.81
N GLU A 42 -12.24 -4.00 16.23
CA GLU A 42 -13.07 -2.97 15.63
C GLU A 42 -12.25 -1.70 15.37
N PHE A 43 -12.50 -1.05 14.23
CA PHE A 43 -11.86 0.23 13.92
C PHE A 43 -12.26 1.31 14.96
N PRO A 44 -11.32 2.11 15.49
CA PRO A 44 -9.90 2.22 15.12
C PRO A 44 -8.94 1.59 16.15
N GLY A 45 -9.19 0.38 16.67
CA GLY A 45 -8.30 -0.28 17.63
C GLY A 45 -6.85 -0.41 17.14
N ILE A 46 -5.88 -0.32 18.06
CA ILE A 46 -4.43 -0.42 17.73
C ILE A 46 -4.00 -1.76 17.14
N GLY A 47 -4.80 -2.81 17.31
CA GLY A 47 -4.43 -4.17 16.91
C GLY A 47 -3.45 -4.83 17.89
N GLU A 48 -2.96 -6.02 17.55
CA GLU A 48 -1.99 -6.75 18.38
C GLU A 48 -0.80 -7.23 17.56
N PHE A 49 0.37 -7.34 18.20
CA PHE A 49 1.53 -8.01 17.59
C PHE A 49 1.24 -9.49 17.37
N GLN A 50 1.72 -10.07 16.26
CA GLN A 50 1.41 -11.44 15.85
C GLN A 50 2.68 -12.29 15.72
N CYS A 51 3.53 -12.27 16.75
CA CYS A 51 4.83 -12.94 16.80
C CYS A 51 4.96 -13.97 17.93
N TYR A 52 3.85 -14.41 18.52
CA TYR A 52 3.84 -15.29 19.70
C TYR A 52 3.83 -16.79 19.35
N ASP A 53 3.84 -17.16 18.06
CA ASP A 53 4.04 -18.55 17.69
C ASP A 53 5.43 -19.04 18.12
N LYS A 54 5.56 -20.35 18.28
CA LYS A 54 6.79 -20.96 18.82
C LYS A 54 8.05 -20.68 17.98
N TYR A 55 7.92 -20.42 16.68
CA TYR A 55 9.06 -20.19 15.79
C TYR A 55 9.55 -18.75 15.92
N LEU A 56 8.65 -17.78 15.78
CA LEU A 56 9.00 -16.36 15.92
C LEU A 56 9.46 -16.03 17.34
N LYS A 57 8.84 -16.61 18.37
CA LYS A 57 9.28 -16.44 19.76
C LYS A 57 10.70 -16.99 19.99
N MET A 58 11.01 -18.17 19.45
CA MET A 58 12.35 -18.75 19.55
C MET A 58 13.39 -17.92 18.78
N GLU A 59 13.03 -17.44 17.59
CA GLU A 59 13.91 -16.60 16.78
C GLU A 59 14.20 -15.26 17.45
N PHE A 60 13.18 -14.58 17.98
CA PHE A 60 13.35 -13.34 18.74
C PHE A 60 14.28 -13.57 19.94
N LYS A 61 14.07 -14.65 20.70
CA LYS A 61 14.92 -14.96 21.85
C LYS A 61 16.39 -15.16 21.45
N GLY A 62 16.65 -15.87 20.34
CA GLY A 62 18.00 -16.01 19.80
C GLY A 62 18.62 -14.68 19.37
N ALA A 63 17.83 -13.80 18.74
CA ALA A 63 18.28 -12.47 18.34
C ALA A 63 18.63 -11.60 19.56
N ALA A 64 17.79 -11.62 20.60
CA ALA A 64 18.01 -10.89 21.85
C ALA A 64 19.28 -11.36 22.57
N VAL A 65 19.51 -12.68 22.68
CA VAL A 65 20.75 -13.25 23.23
C VAL A 65 21.98 -12.78 22.44
N THR A 66 21.89 -12.80 21.10
CA THR A 66 22.99 -12.36 20.23
C THR A 66 23.30 -10.87 20.38
N ALA A 67 22.27 -10.06 20.63
CA ALA A 67 22.41 -8.64 20.92
C ALA A 67 22.96 -8.34 22.33
N GLY A 68 23.21 -9.36 23.15
CA GLY A 68 23.71 -9.21 24.52
C GLY A 68 22.60 -8.95 25.56
N HIS A 69 21.34 -9.11 25.17
CA HIS A 69 20.16 -8.87 26.00
C HIS A 69 19.30 -10.14 26.16
N PRO A 70 19.84 -11.21 26.78
CA PRO A 70 19.10 -12.45 26.98
C PRO A 70 17.87 -12.29 27.88
N GLU A 71 17.69 -11.17 28.56
CA GLU A 71 16.54 -10.81 29.38
C GLU A 71 15.35 -10.31 28.57
N TRP A 72 15.55 -9.80 27.35
CA TRP A 72 14.45 -9.25 26.53
C TRP A 72 13.48 -10.36 26.12
N GLU A 73 12.20 -10.01 26.14
CA GLU A 73 11.07 -10.87 25.80
C GLU A 73 10.16 -10.16 24.77
N LEU A 74 9.25 -10.93 24.16
CA LEU A 74 8.22 -10.31 23.32
C LEU A 74 7.33 -9.39 24.18
N PRO A 75 6.82 -8.26 23.64
CA PRO A 75 6.01 -7.33 24.42
C PRO A 75 4.82 -8.02 25.10
N ASP A 76 4.63 -7.77 26.38
CA ASP A 76 3.46 -8.20 27.17
C ASP A 76 2.62 -7.01 27.65
N ASN A 77 3.04 -5.79 27.30
CA ASN A 77 2.48 -4.52 27.77
C ASN A 77 1.92 -3.64 26.63
N ALA A 78 1.66 -4.25 25.48
CA ALA A 78 1.14 -3.60 24.27
C ALA A 78 -0.39 -3.46 24.23
N GLY A 79 -1.11 -3.92 25.26
CA GLY A 79 -2.57 -3.90 25.30
C GLY A 79 -3.19 -4.98 24.41
N THR A 80 -4.43 -4.72 23.98
CA THR A 80 -5.27 -5.63 23.19
C THR A 80 -5.81 -4.94 21.93
N TYR A 81 -6.44 -5.72 21.03
CA TYR A 81 -6.93 -5.28 19.73
C TYR A 81 -7.61 -3.90 19.70
N ASN A 82 -8.47 -3.60 20.68
CA ASN A 82 -9.35 -2.43 20.69
C ASN A 82 -8.87 -1.30 21.61
N ASP A 83 -7.70 -1.43 22.20
CA ASP A 83 -7.11 -0.36 23.01
C ASP A 83 -6.78 0.87 22.17
N ALA A 84 -6.66 2.02 22.84
CA ALA A 84 -6.07 3.22 22.29
C ALA A 84 -4.59 3.27 22.70
N PRO A 85 -3.69 3.90 21.92
CA PRO A 85 -2.27 3.89 22.24
C PRO A 85 -1.94 4.33 23.66
N GLU A 86 -2.58 5.40 24.13
CA GLU A 86 -2.37 6.00 25.43
C GLU A 86 -2.80 5.13 26.63
N SER A 87 -3.65 4.10 26.41
CA SER A 87 -4.02 3.15 27.46
C SER A 87 -3.00 2.04 27.65
N THR A 88 -1.98 1.96 26.79
CA THR A 88 -0.96 0.91 26.81
C THR A 88 0.37 1.44 27.30
N GLU A 89 1.13 0.63 28.02
CA GLU A 89 2.49 1.02 28.41
C GLU A 89 3.44 1.04 27.21
N PHE A 90 3.22 0.15 26.24
CA PHE A 90 4.07 0.08 25.06
C PHE A 90 3.96 1.34 24.18
N PHE A 91 2.75 1.82 23.87
CA PHE A 91 2.54 2.89 22.87
C PHE A 91 2.29 4.30 23.45
N ARG A 92 2.09 4.46 24.76
CA ARG A 92 1.96 5.80 25.37
C ARG A 92 3.20 6.66 25.13
N SER A 93 3.07 7.98 25.31
CA SER A 93 4.22 8.90 25.26
C SER A 93 5.31 8.45 26.24
N ASN A 94 6.57 8.41 25.78
CA ASN A 94 7.72 7.82 26.49
C ASN A 94 7.52 6.34 26.90
N GLY A 95 6.68 5.59 26.17
CA GLY A 95 6.42 4.18 26.38
C GLY A 95 7.53 3.27 25.85
N THR A 96 7.34 1.95 26.03
CA THR A 96 8.34 0.93 25.68
C THR A 96 8.80 1.01 24.22
N TYR A 97 7.94 1.41 23.28
CA TYR A 97 8.30 1.54 21.86
C TYR A 97 9.47 2.49 21.57
N GLN A 98 9.77 3.42 22.49
CA GLN A 98 10.91 4.35 22.38
C GLN A 98 12.17 3.87 23.12
N SER A 99 12.05 2.84 23.97
CA SER A 99 13.19 2.22 24.68
C SER A 99 14.07 1.42 23.71
N ASP A 100 15.28 1.05 24.15
CA ASP A 100 16.18 0.25 23.34
C ASP A 100 15.60 -1.15 23.05
N GLU A 101 14.95 -1.77 24.04
CA GLU A 101 14.23 -3.05 23.86
C GLU A 101 13.10 -2.93 22.84
N GLY A 102 12.26 -1.89 22.96
CA GLY A 102 11.15 -1.68 22.03
C GLY A 102 11.60 -1.39 20.60
N LYS A 103 12.65 -0.57 20.43
CA LYS A 103 13.26 -0.29 19.11
C LYS A 103 13.88 -1.55 18.51
N PHE A 104 14.55 -2.36 19.32
CA PHE A 104 15.11 -3.65 18.90
C PHE A 104 13.99 -4.59 18.44
N PHE A 105 12.94 -4.75 19.24
CA PHE A 105 11.78 -5.56 18.92
C PHE A 105 11.10 -5.10 17.63
N LEU A 106 10.78 -3.81 17.48
CA LEU A 106 10.11 -3.28 16.30
C LEU A 106 10.97 -3.41 15.03
N THR A 107 12.28 -3.21 15.15
CA THR A 107 13.23 -3.45 14.06
C THR A 107 13.21 -4.92 13.65
N TRP A 108 13.37 -5.84 14.61
CA TRP A 108 13.30 -7.28 14.35
C TRP A 108 11.97 -7.67 13.69
N TYR A 109 10.83 -7.24 14.26
CA TYR A 109 9.49 -7.60 13.83
C TYR A 109 9.18 -7.12 12.41
N SER A 110 9.56 -5.88 12.06
CA SER A 110 9.42 -5.35 10.70
C SER A 110 10.38 -6.00 9.69
N ASN A 111 11.61 -6.33 10.11
CA ASN A 111 12.60 -6.97 9.23
C ASN A 111 12.19 -8.38 8.83
N LYS A 112 11.37 -9.07 9.64
CA LYS A 112 10.75 -10.34 9.25
C LYS A 112 9.91 -10.20 7.99
N LEU A 113 9.12 -9.12 7.86
CA LEU A 113 8.33 -8.86 6.64
C LEU A 113 9.21 -8.52 5.44
N LEU A 114 10.26 -7.70 5.61
CA LEU A 114 11.20 -7.40 4.52
C LEU A 114 11.84 -8.67 3.96
N ASN A 115 12.36 -9.52 4.85
CA ASN A 115 12.95 -10.80 4.47
C ASN A 115 11.92 -11.77 3.85
N HIS A 116 10.70 -11.80 4.39
CA HIS A 116 9.61 -12.63 3.86
C HIS A 116 9.26 -12.24 2.42
N GLY A 117 9.07 -10.93 2.18
CA GLY A 117 8.81 -10.38 0.86
C GLY A 117 9.94 -10.68 -0.14
N ASP A 118 11.19 -10.38 0.23
CA ASP A 118 12.38 -10.61 -0.61
C ASP A 118 12.52 -12.08 -1.03
N GLN A 119 12.36 -13.00 -0.08
CA GLN A 119 12.51 -14.43 -0.35
C GLN A 119 11.42 -14.98 -1.29
N ILE A 120 10.16 -14.59 -1.08
CA ILE A 120 9.06 -15.10 -1.91
C ILE A 120 9.07 -14.45 -3.29
N LEU A 121 9.43 -13.16 -3.39
CA LEU A 121 9.58 -12.49 -4.68
C LEU A 121 10.76 -13.00 -5.49
N GLU A 122 11.83 -13.45 -4.83
CA GLU A 122 12.93 -14.17 -5.50
C GLU A 122 12.42 -15.45 -6.16
N GLU A 123 11.64 -16.26 -5.44
CA GLU A 123 10.99 -17.45 -6.01
C GLU A 123 10.03 -17.09 -7.15
N ALA A 124 9.23 -16.03 -6.99
CA ALA A 124 8.33 -15.57 -8.05
C ALA A 124 9.10 -15.13 -9.30
N ASN A 125 10.20 -14.41 -9.14
CA ASN A 125 11.06 -13.98 -10.24
C ASN A 125 11.65 -15.18 -10.99
N GLN A 126 12.21 -16.16 -10.28
CA GLN A 126 12.72 -17.39 -10.89
C GLN A 126 11.63 -18.14 -11.64
N VAL A 127 10.43 -18.20 -11.06
CA VAL A 127 9.30 -18.87 -11.69
C VAL A 127 8.84 -18.15 -12.94
N PHE A 128 8.75 -16.83 -12.99
CA PHE A 128 8.20 -16.08 -14.12
C PHE A 128 9.25 -15.43 -15.02
N LEU A 129 10.52 -15.81 -14.85
CA LEU A 129 11.64 -15.31 -15.64
C LEU A 129 11.38 -15.44 -17.15
N GLY A 130 11.54 -14.34 -17.88
CA GLY A 130 11.32 -14.26 -19.32
C GLY A 130 9.86 -14.07 -19.76
N CYS A 131 8.87 -14.21 -18.88
CA CYS A 131 7.47 -13.91 -19.20
C CYS A 131 7.27 -12.39 -19.33
N LYS A 132 6.43 -11.93 -20.27
CA LYS A 132 6.10 -10.51 -20.45
C LYS A 132 5.06 -10.03 -19.44
N LEU A 133 5.46 -9.98 -18.16
CA LEU A 133 4.64 -9.53 -17.04
C LEU A 133 5.48 -8.75 -16.02
N LYS A 134 4.81 -8.02 -15.11
CA LYS A 134 5.42 -7.47 -13.90
C LYS A 134 5.12 -8.33 -12.68
N LEU A 135 6.01 -8.33 -11.70
CA LEU A 135 5.64 -8.77 -10.35
C LEU A 135 5.02 -7.60 -9.59
N ALA A 136 4.10 -7.88 -8.68
CA ALA A 136 3.56 -6.89 -7.77
C ALA A 136 3.47 -7.45 -6.34
N ALA A 137 3.62 -6.58 -5.36
CA ALA A 137 3.42 -6.88 -3.96
C ALA A 137 2.48 -5.85 -3.35
N LYS A 138 1.52 -6.32 -2.56
CA LYS A 138 0.52 -5.45 -1.95
C LYS A 138 0.93 -5.00 -0.55
N VAL A 139 0.82 -3.71 -0.28
CA VAL A 139 1.08 -3.06 1.02
C VAL A 139 -0.22 -2.43 1.52
N ALA A 140 -0.58 -2.70 2.78
CA ALA A 140 -1.84 -2.25 3.36
C ALA A 140 -1.77 -0.79 3.81
N GLY A 141 -2.86 -0.05 3.66
CA GLY A 141 -3.01 1.34 4.08
C GLY A 141 -3.53 1.43 5.50
N ILE A 142 -2.61 1.40 6.47
CA ILE A 142 -2.95 1.47 7.90
C ILE A 142 -3.02 2.93 8.34
N HIS A 143 -4.12 3.57 8.02
CA HIS A 143 -4.25 5.02 8.13
C HIS A 143 -4.65 5.52 9.53
N TRP A 144 -5.18 4.67 10.40
CA TRP A 144 -5.54 5.06 11.77
C TRP A 144 -4.33 5.07 12.70
N TRP A 145 -4.34 5.99 13.66
CA TRP A 145 -3.19 6.37 14.50
C TRP A 145 -1.99 6.97 13.76
N TYR A 146 -2.02 7.11 12.44
CA TYR A 146 -0.95 7.74 11.65
C TYR A 146 -0.62 9.17 12.11
N GLN A 147 -1.62 9.92 12.61
CA GLN A 147 -1.40 11.29 13.10
C GLN A 147 -0.87 11.35 14.55
N THR A 148 -0.60 10.21 15.18
CA THR A 148 0.02 10.12 16.51
C THR A 148 1.53 9.90 16.40
N GLU A 149 2.29 10.11 17.47
CA GLU A 149 3.74 9.86 17.44
C GLU A 149 4.10 8.38 17.46
N ASN A 150 3.19 7.52 17.91
CA ASN A 150 3.45 6.10 18.11
C ASN A 150 3.02 5.23 16.92
N HIS A 151 2.19 5.74 16.00
CA HIS A 151 1.75 5.01 14.79
C HIS A 151 1.29 3.56 15.10
N ALA A 152 0.61 3.33 16.22
CA ALA A 152 0.50 2.00 16.85
C ALA A 152 -0.03 0.91 15.91
N ALA A 153 -1.03 1.22 15.08
CA ALA A 153 -1.58 0.25 14.15
C ALA A 153 -0.63 -0.13 13.01
N GLU A 154 0.21 0.81 12.54
CA GLU A 154 1.27 0.50 11.58
C GLU A 154 2.30 -0.43 12.24
N LEU A 155 2.70 -0.12 13.48
CA LEU A 155 3.67 -0.92 14.23
C LEU A 155 3.18 -2.36 14.46
N THR A 156 1.94 -2.56 14.92
CA THR A 156 1.38 -3.91 15.12
C THR A 156 1.23 -4.68 13.82
N SER A 157 0.94 -3.98 12.72
CA SER A 157 0.88 -4.54 11.36
C SER A 157 2.25 -4.92 10.79
N GLY A 158 3.34 -4.51 11.45
CA GLY A 158 4.73 -4.78 11.07
C GLY A 158 5.37 -3.68 10.23
N TYR A 159 4.68 -2.58 9.99
CA TYR A 159 5.25 -1.38 9.37
C TYR A 159 5.86 -0.51 10.46
N TYR A 160 7.18 -0.59 10.62
CA TYR A 160 7.87 0.25 11.61
C TYR A 160 8.02 1.69 11.09
N ASN A 161 6.88 2.37 10.90
CA ASN A 161 6.79 3.75 10.46
C ASN A 161 6.60 4.66 11.68
N LEU A 162 7.36 5.75 11.72
CA LEU A 162 7.24 6.83 12.69
C LEU A 162 7.57 8.15 11.97
N LYS A 163 7.24 9.29 12.56
CA LYS A 163 7.64 10.62 12.03
C LYS A 163 9.15 10.74 11.75
N THR A 164 9.98 10.04 12.53
CA THR A 164 11.44 10.06 12.42
C THR A 164 12.03 8.80 11.77
N ARG A 165 11.18 7.90 11.24
CA ARG A 165 11.61 6.65 10.62
C ARG A 165 10.64 6.23 9.53
N ASP A 166 11.07 6.26 8.27
CA ASP A 166 10.26 5.77 7.16
C ASP A 166 10.16 4.23 7.19
N GLY A 167 8.95 3.72 7.44
CA GLY A 167 8.67 2.29 7.49
C GLY A 167 8.37 1.64 6.13
N TYR A 168 8.12 2.43 5.09
CA TYR A 168 7.63 1.96 3.79
C TYR A 168 8.70 1.99 2.71
N ARG A 169 9.59 2.98 2.72
CA ARG A 169 10.67 3.08 1.73
C ARG A 169 11.64 1.88 1.75
N PRO A 170 11.95 1.23 2.89
CA PRO A 170 12.67 -0.05 2.88
C PRO A 170 11.94 -1.16 2.10
N ILE A 171 10.60 -1.18 2.13
CA ILE A 171 9.79 -2.13 1.34
C ILE A 171 9.97 -1.79 -0.15
N ALA A 172 9.83 -0.53 -0.53
CA ALA A 172 10.05 -0.09 -1.92
C ALA A 172 11.47 -0.44 -2.42
N ARG A 173 12.50 -0.23 -1.58
CA ARG A 173 13.89 -0.59 -1.90
C ARG A 173 14.05 -2.10 -2.10
N MET A 174 13.43 -2.92 -1.24
CA MET A 174 13.39 -4.37 -1.41
C MET A 174 12.71 -4.77 -2.73
N LEU A 175 11.56 -4.16 -3.07
CA LEU A 175 10.86 -4.45 -4.33
C LEU A 175 11.69 -4.07 -5.57
N SER A 176 12.57 -3.07 -5.46
CA SER A 176 13.37 -2.55 -6.57
C SER A 176 14.29 -3.60 -7.20
N ARG A 177 14.84 -4.54 -6.41
CA ARG A 177 15.70 -5.60 -6.95
C ARG A 177 14.91 -6.68 -7.69
N HIS A 178 13.61 -6.81 -7.44
CA HIS A 178 12.74 -7.76 -8.12
C HIS A 178 12.01 -7.17 -9.32
N HIS A 179 12.26 -5.89 -9.65
CA HIS A 179 11.52 -5.14 -10.68
C HIS A 179 10.00 -5.12 -10.42
N ALA A 180 9.61 -5.20 -9.15
CA ALA A 180 8.24 -5.36 -8.73
C ALA A 180 7.52 -4.00 -8.56
N ILE A 181 6.20 -4.03 -8.71
CA ILE A 181 5.30 -2.93 -8.44
C ILE A 181 4.92 -2.94 -6.96
N LEU A 182 4.94 -1.77 -6.32
CA LEU A 182 4.29 -1.58 -5.02
C LEU A 182 2.81 -1.26 -5.28
N ASN A 183 1.92 -2.18 -4.94
CA ASN A 183 0.47 -1.94 -5.00
C ASN A 183 -0.04 -1.50 -3.61
N PHE A 184 -0.54 -0.26 -3.51
CA PHE A 184 -0.97 0.34 -2.24
C PHE A 184 -2.48 0.58 -2.18
N THR A 185 -3.10 0.47 -1.00
CA THR A 185 -4.55 0.73 -0.85
C THR A 185 -4.85 2.12 -0.24
N CYS A 186 -6.12 2.42 0.03
CA CYS A 186 -6.63 3.70 0.58
C CYS A 186 -6.58 4.90 -0.39
N LEU A 187 -6.46 4.68 -1.70
CA LEU A 187 -6.35 5.77 -2.68
C LEU A 187 -7.56 6.73 -2.73
N GLU A 188 -8.70 6.31 -2.20
CA GLU A 188 -9.96 7.05 -2.28
C GLU A 188 -10.31 7.84 -1.02
N MET A 189 -9.60 7.59 0.08
CA MET A 189 -9.93 8.11 1.41
C MET A 189 -9.45 9.55 1.59
N ARG A 190 -10.21 10.33 2.35
CA ARG A 190 -9.85 11.71 2.75
C ARG A 190 -9.91 11.87 4.26
N ASN A 191 -9.03 12.69 4.82
CA ASN A 191 -8.88 12.82 6.26
C ASN A 191 -10.19 13.20 6.97
N TYR A 192 -10.98 14.10 6.38
CA TYR A 192 -12.25 14.55 6.95
C TYR A 192 -13.36 13.48 6.96
N GLU A 193 -13.19 12.36 6.25
CA GLU A 193 -14.17 11.27 6.22
C GLU A 193 -14.07 10.38 7.48
N HIS A 194 -13.01 10.54 8.28
CA HIS A 194 -12.73 9.71 9.44
C HIS A 194 -13.04 10.42 10.75
N ILE A 195 -13.44 9.61 11.74
CA ILE A 195 -13.72 10.08 13.09
C ILE A 195 -12.45 10.61 13.75
N SER A 196 -12.55 11.76 14.43
CA SER A 196 -11.40 12.43 15.06
C SER A 196 -10.64 11.55 16.07
N LYS A 197 -11.35 10.65 16.76
CA LYS A 197 -10.76 9.70 17.72
C LYS A 197 -9.79 8.70 17.08
N ALA A 198 -9.90 8.45 15.77
CA ALA A 198 -9.03 7.50 15.07
C ALA A 198 -7.65 8.06 14.75
N LYS A 199 -7.45 9.39 14.89
CA LYS A 199 -6.19 10.07 14.53
C LYS A 199 -5.68 9.64 13.15
N SER A 200 -6.61 9.60 12.22
CA SER A 200 -6.46 8.99 10.91
C SER A 200 -5.85 9.96 9.90
N GLY A 201 -4.88 9.53 9.10
CA GLY A 201 -4.21 10.34 8.07
C GLY A 201 -3.98 9.60 6.75
N PRO A 202 -5.04 9.13 6.05
CA PRO A 202 -4.88 8.43 4.78
C PRO A 202 -4.25 9.28 3.68
N GLU A 203 -4.52 10.59 3.61
CA GLU A 203 -3.99 11.46 2.55
C GLU A 203 -2.46 11.57 2.66
N GLU A 204 -1.96 11.82 3.87
CA GLU A 204 -0.51 11.89 4.13
C GLU A 204 0.17 10.53 4.00
N LEU A 205 -0.50 9.45 4.42
CA LEU A 205 0.04 8.09 4.29
C LEU A 205 0.21 7.69 2.81
N VAL A 206 -0.80 7.93 1.97
CA VAL A 206 -0.70 7.71 0.52
C VAL A 206 0.44 8.56 -0.05
N GLN A 207 0.52 9.83 0.32
CA GLN A 207 1.59 10.72 -0.13
C GLN A 207 2.99 10.20 0.25
N GLN A 208 3.17 9.70 1.47
CA GLN A 208 4.42 9.10 1.95
C GLN A 208 4.80 7.87 1.11
N VAL A 209 3.89 6.90 0.99
CA VAL A 209 4.18 5.60 0.36
C VAL A 209 4.47 5.75 -1.13
N LEU A 210 3.66 6.54 -1.86
CA LEU A 210 3.87 6.77 -3.29
C LEU A 210 5.17 7.51 -3.54
N SER A 211 5.48 8.53 -2.72
CA SER A 211 6.75 9.25 -2.80
C SER A 211 7.95 8.34 -2.54
N GLY A 212 7.85 7.46 -1.54
CA GLY A 212 8.89 6.46 -1.24
C GLY A 212 9.14 5.52 -2.41
N GLY A 213 8.08 5.00 -3.04
CA GLY A 213 8.18 4.16 -4.23
C GLY A 213 8.89 4.85 -5.40
N TRP A 214 8.47 6.07 -5.75
CA TRP A 214 9.12 6.82 -6.85
C TRP A 214 10.57 7.20 -6.54
N ARG A 215 10.92 7.43 -5.27
CA ARG A 215 12.31 7.70 -4.85
C ARG A 215 13.24 6.52 -5.01
N GLU A 216 12.72 5.32 -4.76
CA GLU A 216 13.46 4.08 -4.99
C GLU A 216 13.37 3.62 -6.47
N GLY A 217 12.76 4.45 -7.35
CA GLY A 217 12.71 4.22 -8.78
C GLY A 217 11.81 3.05 -9.21
N ILE A 218 10.81 2.70 -8.39
CA ILE A 218 9.89 1.60 -8.69
C ILE A 218 8.53 2.12 -9.16
N PRO A 219 7.81 1.35 -10.01
CA PRO A 219 6.41 1.63 -10.31
C PRO A 219 5.54 1.47 -9.06
N VAL A 220 4.60 2.38 -8.87
CA VAL A 220 3.61 2.34 -7.79
C VAL A 220 2.22 2.26 -8.39
N ALA A 221 1.44 1.27 -7.98
CA ALA A 221 0.04 1.08 -8.33
C ALA A 221 -0.83 1.18 -7.07
N GLY A 222 -2.15 1.10 -7.22
CA GLY A 222 -2.99 1.08 -6.03
C GLY A 222 -4.44 0.71 -6.22
N GLU A 223 -5.16 0.70 -5.10
CA GLU A 223 -6.56 0.31 -4.98
C GLU A 223 -7.33 1.28 -4.07
N ASN A 224 -8.64 1.36 -4.26
CA ASN A 224 -9.52 1.86 -3.21
C ASN A 224 -9.72 0.79 -2.13
N ALA A 225 -9.68 1.19 -0.86
CA ALA A 225 -9.80 0.27 0.27
C ALA A 225 -11.26 -0.19 0.49
N LEU A 226 -12.23 0.72 0.33
CA LEU A 226 -13.65 0.46 0.55
C LEU A 226 -14.48 0.71 -0.72
N PRO A 227 -15.63 0.03 -0.89
CA PRO A 227 -16.52 0.28 -2.03
C PRO A 227 -17.09 1.70 -2.03
N ARG A 228 -16.73 2.51 -3.03
CA ARG A 228 -17.16 3.92 -3.18
C ARG A 228 -17.66 4.20 -4.60
N TYR A 229 -18.73 4.97 -4.74
CA TYR A 229 -19.40 5.21 -6.04
C TYR A 229 -19.65 6.70 -6.33
N ASP A 230 -19.07 7.57 -5.51
CA ASP A 230 -19.30 9.01 -5.49
C ASP A 230 -18.13 9.80 -6.09
N HIS A 231 -18.39 11.04 -6.52
CA HIS A 231 -17.40 11.90 -7.16
C HIS A 231 -16.18 12.18 -6.27
N ALA A 232 -16.37 12.30 -4.95
CA ALA A 232 -15.29 12.65 -4.04
C ALA A 232 -14.22 11.55 -4.01
N ALA A 233 -14.62 10.29 -3.86
CA ALA A 233 -13.71 9.15 -3.90
C ALA A 233 -12.94 9.06 -5.22
N TYR A 234 -13.63 9.17 -6.35
CA TYR A 234 -12.99 9.10 -7.66
C TYR A 234 -12.03 10.28 -7.91
N ASN A 235 -12.39 11.50 -7.48
CA ASN A 235 -11.51 12.66 -7.59
C ASN A 235 -10.26 12.52 -6.71
N GLN A 236 -10.38 11.88 -5.54
CA GLN A 236 -9.23 11.57 -4.70
C GLN A 236 -8.30 10.55 -5.36
N ILE A 237 -8.86 9.49 -5.96
CA ILE A 237 -8.07 8.52 -6.74
C ILE A 237 -7.38 9.21 -7.92
N LEU A 238 -8.08 10.08 -8.66
CA LEU A 238 -7.51 10.84 -9.79
C LEU A 238 -6.36 11.74 -9.35
N LEU A 239 -6.50 12.41 -8.20
CA LEU A 239 -5.44 13.21 -7.60
C LEU A 239 -4.23 12.32 -7.29
N ASN A 240 -4.42 11.18 -6.62
CA ASN A 240 -3.33 10.28 -6.27
C ASN A 240 -2.67 9.64 -7.50
N ALA A 241 -3.44 9.35 -8.55
CA ALA A 241 -2.93 8.78 -9.81
C ALA A 241 -1.97 9.73 -10.53
N ARG A 242 -2.21 11.05 -10.44
CA ARG A 242 -1.38 12.11 -11.02
C ARG A 242 -1.35 13.30 -10.07
N PRO A 243 -0.48 13.29 -9.05
CA PRO A 243 -0.49 14.30 -7.99
C PRO A 243 -0.11 15.70 -8.44
N ASN A 244 0.48 15.83 -9.63
CA ASN A 244 0.83 17.11 -10.25
C ASN A 244 0.06 17.35 -11.57
N GLY A 245 -1.06 16.66 -11.75
CA GLY A 245 -1.92 16.80 -12.92
C GLY A 245 -1.34 16.24 -14.22
N ILE A 246 -1.98 16.59 -15.33
CA ILE A 246 -1.58 16.24 -16.70
C ILE A 246 -0.49 17.19 -17.17
N ASN A 247 0.61 16.62 -17.67
CA ASN A 247 1.61 17.37 -18.40
C ASN A 247 1.22 17.42 -19.89
N LYS A 248 1.02 18.63 -20.45
CA LYS A 248 0.65 18.81 -21.86
C LYS A 248 1.84 18.67 -22.83
N GLU A 249 3.06 18.74 -22.31
CA GLU A 249 4.29 18.73 -23.09
C GLU A 249 4.98 17.35 -23.09
N GLY A 250 4.45 16.36 -22.35
CA GLY A 250 5.02 15.02 -22.27
C GLY A 250 4.49 14.20 -21.10
N GLU A 251 5.31 13.29 -20.57
CA GLU A 251 4.95 12.46 -19.42
C GLU A 251 4.77 13.32 -18.14
N PRO A 252 3.78 13.01 -17.29
CA PRO A 252 3.66 13.62 -15.98
C PRO A 252 4.90 13.31 -15.13
N LYS A 253 5.31 14.28 -14.29
CA LYS A 253 6.46 14.12 -13.38
C LYS A 253 6.31 12.89 -12.48
N HIS A 254 5.11 12.69 -11.94
CA HIS A 254 4.74 11.52 -11.16
C HIS A 254 3.40 11.00 -11.65
N LYS A 255 3.33 9.70 -11.88
CA LYS A 255 2.15 8.99 -12.38
C LYS A 255 2.13 7.60 -11.76
N MET A 256 1.01 7.19 -11.20
CA MET A 256 0.82 5.79 -10.80
C MET A 256 0.83 4.89 -12.03
N PHE A 257 1.37 3.68 -11.89
CA PHE A 257 1.46 2.69 -12.95
C PHE A 257 0.08 2.12 -13.32
N GLY A 258 -0.82 2.01 -12.35
CA GLY A 258 -2.18 1.53 -12.55
C GLY A 258 -3.03 1.69 -11.30
N VAL A 259 -4.35 1.61 -11.47
CA VAL A 259 -5.31 1.59 -10.37
C VAL A 259 -6.30 0.44 -10.58
N THR A 260 -6.47 -0.40 -9.55
CA THR A 260 -7.44 -1.49 -9.53
C THR A 260 -8.64 -1.07 -8.68
N TYR A 261 -9.84 -1.08 -9.26
CA TYR A 261 -11.06 -0.66 -8.55
C TYR A 261 -11.78 -1.83 -7.86
N LEU A 262 -12.00 -1.71 -6.56
CA LEU A 262 -12.75 -2.63 -5.72
C LEU A 262 -14.22 -2.19 -5.66
N ARG A 263 -15.20 -2.93 -6.20
CA ARG A 263 -15.15 -4.17 -7.01
C ARG A 263 -16.35 -4.17 -7.95
N LEU A 264 -16.24 -4.88 -9.07
CA LEU A 264 -17.38 -5.21 -9.91
C LEU A 264 -18.52 -5.83 -9.08
N CYS A 265 -19.68 -5.19 -9.09
CA CYS A 265 -20.89 -5.67 -8.43
C CYS A 265 -22.14 -5.03 -9.04
N ASN A 266 -23.33 -5.53 -8.68
CA ASN A 266 -24.61 -4.98 -9.15
C ASN A 266 -24.75 -3.49 -8.82
N LYS A 267 -24.25 -3.05 -7.66
CA LYS A 267 -24.31 -1.64 -7.25
C LYS A 267 -23.46 -0.75 -8.16
N LEU A 268 -22.27 -1.20 -8.58
CA LEU A 268 -21.45 -0.49 -9.57
C LEU A 268 -22.19 -0.35 -10.91
N LEU A 269 -22.86 -1.42 -11.36
CA LEU A 269 -23.53 -1.47 -12.66
C LEU A 269 -24.89 -0.75 -12.70
N GLN A 270 -25.39 -0.23 -11.58
CA GLN A 270 -26.56 0.64 -11.59
C GLN A 270 -26.29 1.85 -12.47
N LYS A 271 -27.25 2.19 -13.34
CA LYS A 271 -27.11 3.22 -14.40
C LYS A 271 -26.40 4.50 -13.94
N ARG A 272 -26.78 5.03 -12.76
CA ARG A 272 -26.16 6.24 -12.19
C ARG A 272 -24.69 6.00 -11.84
N ASN A 273 -24.41 4.97 -11.04
CA ASN A 273 -23.05 4.68 -10.57
C ASN A 273 -22.12 4.33 -11.73
N PHE A 274 -22.61 3.55 -12.69
CA PHE A 274 -21.81 3.16 -13.85
C PHE A 274 -21.53 4.34 -14.80
N ASN A 275 -22.44 5.31 -14.89
CA ASN A 275 -22.17 6.54 -15.64
C ASN A 275 -21.07 7.37 -14.98
N ILE A 276 -21.10 7.50 -13.65
CA ILE A 276 -20.03 8.17 -12.89
C ILE A 276 -18.70 7.41 -13.06
N PHE A 277 -18.71 6.09 -12.94
CA PHE A 277 -17.53 5.25 -13.14
C PHE A 277 -16.94 5.40 -14.54
N LYS A 278 -17.77 5.49 -15.60
CA LYS A 278 -17.29 5.78 -16.96
C LYS A 278 -16.59 7.14 -17.05
N SER A 279 -17.10 8.17 -16.38
CA SER A 279 -16.42 9.46 -16.29
C SER A 279 -15.09 9.36 -15.56
N PHE A 280 -15.04 8.61 -14.45
CA PHE A 280 -13.80 8.32 -13.75
C PHE A 280 -12.77 7.64 -14.65
N VAL A 281 -13.15 6.59 -15.38
CA VAL A 281 -12.26 5.90 -16.34
C VAL A 281 -11.77 6.85 -17.43
N MET A 282 -12.65 7.68 -18.00
CA MET A 282 -12.26 8.70 -18.98
C MET A 282 -11.22 9.68 -18.43
N LYS A 283 -11.38 10.14 -17.18
CA LYS A 283 -10.41 11.01 -16.52
C LYS A 283 -9.12 10.28 -16.17
N MET A 284 -9.17 9.02 -15.77
CA MET A 284 -7.97 8.20 -15.57
C MET A 284 -7.15 8.11 -16.86
N HIS A 285 -7.81 8.00 -18.02
CA HIS A 285 -7.21 8.03 -19.35
C HIS A 285 -6.89 9.43 -19.88
N ALA A 286 -6.86 10.46 -19.02
CA ALA A 286 -6.56 11.83 -19.41
C ALA A 286 -7.45 12.36 -20.56
N ASP A 287 -8.76 12.05 -20.48
CA ASP A 287 -9.77 12.38 -21.50
C ASP A 287 -9.52 11.74 -22.88
N GLN A 288 -8.70 10.70 -22.94
CA GLN A 288 -8.52 9.87 -24.13
C GLN A 288 -9.45 8.66 -24.11
N GLY A 289 -9.81 8.19 -25.32
CA GLY A 289 -10.50 6.91 -25.47
C GLY A 289 -9.68 5.74 -24.93
N TYR A 290 -10.31 4.57 -24.77
CA TYR A 290 -9.57 3.35 -24.43
C TYR A 290 -8.48 3.08 -25.48
N CYS A 291 -7.23 2.99 -25.01
CA CYS A 291 -6.09 2.63 -25.83
C CYS A 291 -5.74 1.15 -25.59
N PRO A 292 -5.98 0.25 -26.58
CA PRO A 292 -5.77 -1.18 -26.40
C PRO A 292 -4.29 -1.58 -26.38
N ASN A 293 -3.39 -0.74 -26.89
CA ASN A 293 -1.95 -1.05 -26.97
C ASN A 293 -1.18 -0.30 -25.88
N PRO A 294 -0.64 -0.98 -24.84
CA PRO A 294 0.13 -0.35 -23.78
C PRO A 294 1.42 0.37 -24.21
N GLU A 295 1.96 0.04 -25.39
CA GLU A 295 3.11 0.74 -25.96
C GLU A 295 2.82 2.21 -26.26
N ASP A 296 1.59 2.53 -26.67
CA ASP A 296 1.20 3.88 -27.08
C ASP A 296 1.15 4.87 -25.90
N TYR A 297 1.17 4.38 -24.66
CA TYR A 297 1.18 5.17 -23.43
C TYR A 297 2.30 4.75 -22.45
N ASN A 298 3.39 4.21 -22.97
CA ASN A 298 4.62 3.88 -22.23
C ASN A 298 4.43 2.92 -21.05
N CYS A 299 3.44 2.04 -21.10
CA CYS A 299 3.17 1.02 -20.07
C CYS A 299 3.32 -0.41 -20.61
N TYR A 300 4.11 -0.59 -21.67
CA TYR A 300 4.39 -1.91 -22.23
C TYR A 300 5.19 -2.77 -21.25
N VAL A 301 4.89 -4.07 -21.29
CA VAL A 301 5.55 -5.03 -20.41
C VAL A 301 6.63 -5.78 -21.18
N VAL A 302 7.85 -5.65 -20.69
CA VAL A 302 9.02 -6.38 -21.20
C VAL A 302 9.12 -7.75 -20.52
N PRO A 303 9.83 -8.72 -21.13
CA PRO A 303 10.20 -9.96 -20.44
C PRO A 303 10.80 -9.67 -19.07
N LEU A 304 10.30 -10.37 -18.04
CA LEU A 304 10.78 -10.21 -16.68
C LEU A 304 12.26 -10.59 -16.60
N ASN A 305 13.10 -9.65 -16.17
CA ASN A 305 14.51 -9.87 -15.93
C ASN A 305 14.73 -10.58 -14.60
N GLN A 306 15.89 -11.25 -14.48
CA GLN A 306 16.32 -11.85 -13.22
C GLN A 306 16.44 -10.77 -12.14
N SER A 307 16.06 -11.10 -10.90
CA SER A 307 16.29 -10.23 -9.74
C SER A 307 17.74 -9.73 -9.70
N LYS A 308 17.93 -8.45 -9.37
CA LYS A 308 19.27 -7.91 -9.06
C LYS A 308 19.83 -8.58 -7.80
N GLU A 309 21.12 -8.37 -7.53
CA GLU A 309 21.79 -8.89 -6.34
C GLU A 309 21.06 -8.56 -5.03
N LYS A 310 21.26 -9.42 -4.03
CA LYS A 310 20.64 -9.25 -2.71
C LYS A 310 21.13 -7.98 -2.03
N ILE A 311 20.19 -7.14 -1.65
CA ILE A 311 20.44 -5.94 -0.84
C ILE A 311 20.55 -6.42 0.62
N SER A 312 21.61 -6.00 1.32
CA SER A 312 21.76 -6.35 2.73
C SER A 312 20.69 -5.65 3.58
N MET A 313 20.41 -6.17 4.78
CA MET A 313 19.42 -5.56 5.65
C MET A 313 19.85 -4.14 6.06
N GLU A 314 21.14 -3.91 6.28
CA GLU A 314 21.68 -2.59 6.59
C GLU A 314 21.38 -1.59 5.47
N ALA A 315 21.64 -1.96 4.22
CA ALA A 315 21.35 -1.12 3.06
C ALA A 315 19.85 -0.91 2.81
N LEU A 316 18.99 -1.88 3.17
CA LEU A 316 17.54 -1.67 3.18
C LEU A 316 17.14 -0.64 4.25
N LEU A 317 17.75 -0.72 5.43
CA LEU A 317 17.42 0.14 6.57
C LEU A 317 17.98 1.57 6.46
N GLU A 318 18.97 1.82 5.60
CA GLU A 318 19.31 3.20 5.19
C GLU A 318 18.09 3.93 4.61
N ALA A 319 17.15 3.20 3.98
CA ALA A 319 15.92 3.79 3.45
C ALA A 319 14.95 4.28 4.55
N THR A 320 15.23 3.99 5.83
CA THR A 320 14.42 4.50 6.94
C THR A 320 14.66 5.98 7.23
N GLU A 321 15.71 6.58 6.64
CA GLU A 321 15.93 8.02 6.74
C GLU A 321 14.69 8.77 6.22
N PRO A 322 14.06 9.63 7.06
CA PRO A 322 12.89 10.39 6.67
C PRO A 322 13.20 11.35 5.54
N LEU A 323 12.20 11.54 4.70
CA LEU A 323 12.40 12.13 3.40
C LEU A 323 11.10 12.84 3.04
N GLU A 324 11.14 14.18 2.94
CA GLU A 324 9.96 15.03 2.69
C GLU A 324 9.17 14.52 1.48
N PRO A 325 7.87 14.20 1.55
CA PRO A 325 7.13 13.66 0.41
C PRO A 325 7.11 14.63 -0.78
N PHE A 326 6.90 14.13 -2.00
CA PHE A 326 6.68 15.04 -3.13
C PHE A 326 5.37 15.81 -2.93
N SER A 327 5.28 17.02 -3.48
CA SER A 327 4.09 17.87 -3.34
C SER A 327 2.91 17.33 -4.14
N TRP A 328 1.74 17.27 -3.51
CA TRP A 328 0.46 17.03 -4.19
C TRP A 328 -0.23 18.37 -4.46
N GLU A 329 -0.93 18.45 -5.59
CA GLU A 329 -1.94 19.48 -5.78
C GLU A 329 -3.08 19.30 -4.78
N ARG A 330 -3.83 20.39 -4.53
CA ARG A 330 -4.94 20.34 -3.58
C ARG A 330 -6.13 19.51 -4.08
N GLU A 331 -6.31 19.49 -5.39
CA GLU A 331 -7.37 18.76 -6.09
C GLU A 331 -6.86 18.31 -7.45
N THR A 332 -7.49 17.29 -8.04
CA THR A 332 -7.16 16.86 -9.39
C THR A 332 -7.51 17.96 -10.40
N ASP A 333 -6.66 18.12 -11.42
CA ASP A 333 -6.89 19.02 -12.57
C ASP A 333 -7.98 18.52 -13.52
N THR A 334 -8.43 17.28 -13.33
CA THR A 334 -9.40 16.59 -14.18
C THR A 334 -10.56 16.02 -13.36
N PRO A 335 -11.28 16.86 -12.58
CA PRO A 335 -12.33 16.37 -11.70
C PRO A 335 -13.50 15.78 -12.49
N ILE A 336 -14.13 14.76 -11.90
CA ILE A 336 -15.46 14.33 -12.29
C ILE A 336 -16.51 15.12 -11.50
N GLY A 337 -17.54 15.59 -12.21
CA GLY A 337 -18.57 16.45 -11.63
C GLY A 337 -18.15 17.91 -11.46
N GLY A 338 -18.96 18.68 -10.74
CA GLY A 338 -18.81 20.12 -10.55
C GLY A 338 -20.18 20.83 -10.57
N PRO A 339 -20.29 22.08 -10.04
CA PRO A 339 -21.59 22.74 -9.87
C PRO A 339 -22.43 22.75 -11.15
N PHE A 340 -21.79 22.96 -12.30
CA PHE A 340 -22.42 22.93 -13.61
C PHE A 340 -22.87 21.53 -14.05
N VAL A 341 -22.01 20.51 -13.90
CA VAL A 341 -22.30 19.13 -14.31
C VAL A 341 -23.37 18.49 -13.42
N ASP A 342 -23.30 18.75 -12.11
CA ASP A 342 -24.29 18.27 -11.15
C ASP A 342 -25.65 18.96 -11.33
N PHE A 343 -25.67 20.25 -11.69
CA PHE A 343 -26.88 20.99 -12.06
C PHE A 343 -27.50 20.49 -13.37
N PHE A 344 -26.70 20.27 -14.42
CA PHE A 344 -27.19 19.71 -15.70
C PHE A 344 -27.71 18.29 -15.55
N ASN A 345 -27.02 17.44 -14.78
CA ASN A 345 -27.52 16.11 -14.45
C ASN A 345 -28.83 16.20 -13.67
N ARG A 346 -29.02 17.18 -12.78
CA ARG A 346 -30.29 17.38 -12.06
C ARG A 346 -31.43 17.82 -12.99
N ILE A 347 -31.17 18.68 -13.97
CA ILE A 347 -32.16 19.15 -14.96
C ILE A 347 -32.58 18.03 -15.93
N LEU A 348 -31.63 17.25 -16.45
CA LEU A 348 -31.91 16.14 -17.36
C LEU A 348 -32.77 15.04 -16.72
N TYR A 349 -32.84 14.99 -15.37
CA TYR A 349 -33.69 14.08 -14.60
C TYR A 349 -35.08 14.65 -14.29
N ILE A 350 -35.35 15.94 -14.49
CA ILE A 350 -36.72 16.48 -14.40
C ILE A 350 -37.51 16.15 -15.67
N PHE A 351 -36.83 15.79 -16.77
CA PHE A 351 -37.42 15.50 -18.07
C PHE A 351 -37.33 14.02 -18.51
N LYS A 352 -37.11 13.09 -17.58
CA LYS A 352 -37.23 11.63 -17.76
C LYS A 352 -37.87 11.01 -16.54
#